data_AF-A0A4W5PXN3-F1
#
_entry.id   AF-A0A4W5PXN3-F1
#
_cell.length_a   1.000
_cell.length_b   1.000
_cell.length_c   1.000
_cell.angle_alpha   90.00
_cell.angle_beta   90.00
_cell.angle_gamma   90.00
#
_symmetry.space_group_name_H-M   'P 1'
#
loop_
_entity.id
_entity.type
_entity.pdbx_description
1 polymer ?
#
loop_
_entity_poly.entity_id
_entity_poly.type
_entity_poly.pdbx_seq_one_letter_code
_entity_poly.pdbx_strand_id
1 'polypeptide(L)'
;MRHWMEDPDCRDQYSVIYESGERTAIFNNDAKDPIVSEERARWTETYVRWSPKGTYLATFHQRGIALWGGEKFKQIQRFSHQGVSLIDFSPCERYVVTFSPLMDTKEDPQAIIIWDILTGQKKRGFHCESSAHWPIFK
;
A
#
# COMPACT_ATOMS: atom_id res chain seq x y z
N MET A 1 14.86 -1.30 9.23
CA MET A 1 13.65 -0.94 8.44
C MET A 1 12.49 -0.52 9.38
N ARG A 2 12.77 0.22 10.46
CA ARG A 2 11.75 0.81 11.36
C ARG A 2 12.30 2.07 12.05
N HIS A 3 12.85 2.98 11.25
CA HIS A 3 13.58 4.14 11.77
C HIS A 3 12.70 5.08 12.63
N TRP A 4 11.39 5.15 12.34
CA TRP A 4 10.46 5.99 13.08
C TRP A 4 10.29 5.55 14.55
N MET A 5 10.54 4.27 14.88
CA MET A 5 10.55 3.81 16.27
C MET A 5 11.77 4.30 17.05
N GLU A 6 12.81 4.77 16.35
CA GLU A 6 14.02 5.34 16.93
C GLU A 6 13.92 6.87 17.00
N ASP A 7 12.79 7.48 16.62
CA ASP A 7 12.56 8.92 16.79
C ASP A 7 12.59 9.24 18.30
N PRO A 8 13.56 10.04 18.78
CA PRO A 8 13.66 10.40 20.19
C PRO A 8 12.42 11.15 20.69
N ASP A 9 11.68 11.79 19.78
CA ASP A 9 10.47 12.55 20.08
C ASP A 9 9.20 11.71 19.87
N CYS A 10 9.34 10.43 19.48
CA CYS A 10 8.23 9.47 19.31
C CYS A 10 7.10 9.98 18.41
N ARG A 11 7.45 10.70 17.32
CA ARG A 11 6.46 11.28 16.41
C ARG A 11 5.80 10.21 15.53
N ASP A 12 4.48 10.28 15.42
CA ASP A 12 3.73 9.47 14.48
C ASP A 12 3.91 9.98 13.03
N GLN A 13 3.88 9.07 12.07
CA GLN A 13 3.88 9.41 10.64
C GLN A 13 2.47 9.35 10.06
N TYR A 14 2.13 10.31 9.22
CA TYR A 14 0.89 10.31 8.46
C TYR A 14 1.12 10.77 7.02
N SER A 15 0.25 10.33 6.12
CA SER A 15 0.32 10.64 4.69
C SER A 15 -0.82 11.57 4.28
N VAL A 16 -0.53 12.56 3.44
CA VAL A 16 -1.51 13.50 2.89
C VAL A 16 -1.42 13.50 1.37
N ILE A 17 -2.58 13.45 0.71
CA ILE A 17 -2.71 13.65 -0.73
C ILE A 17 -3.38 15.02 -0.93
N TYR A 18 -2.75 15.89 -1.71
CA TYR A 18 -3.19 17.26 -1.93
C TYR A 18 -2.91 17.69 -3.38
N GLU A 19 -3.21 18.94 -3.73
CA GLU A 19 -3.19 19.43 -5.13
C GLU A 19 -4.04 18.54 -6.06
N SER A 20 -5.28 18.23 -5.65
CA SER A 20 -6.22 17.41 -6.42
C SER A 20 -5.69 16.00 -6.78
N GLY A 21 -4.77 15.45 -5.97
CA GLY A 21 -4.17 14.13 -6.20
C GLY A 21 -2.79 14.18 -6.85
N GLU A 22 -2.31 15.36 -7.27
CA GLU A 22 -1.03 15.48 -7.96
C GLU A 22 0.17 15.32 -7.02
N ARG A 23 0.00 15.52 -5.70
CA ARG A 23 1.07 15.33 -4.71
C ARG A 23 0.67 14.42 -3.58
N THR A 24 1.65 13.63 -3.13
CA THR A 24 1.56 12.84 -1.91
C THR A 24 2.78 13.16 -1.05
N ALA A 25 2.52 13.53 0.21
CA ALA A 25 3.57 13.79 1.19
C ALA A 25 3.36 12.94 2.44
N ILE A 26 4.46 12.65 3.11
CA ILE A 26 4.53 11.96 4.39
C ILE A 26 5.08 12.96 5.39
N PHE A 27 4.39 13.11 6.51
CA PHE A 27 4.72 14.04 7.57
C PHE A 27 5.00 13.29 8.86
N ASN A 28 5.95 13.81 9.64
CA ASN A 28 6.05 13.52 11.06
C ASN A 28 5.15 14.49 11.83
N ASN A 29 4.34 13.97 12.74
CA ASN A 29 3.44 14.72 13.60
C ASN A 29 4.21 15.36 14.76
N ASP A 30 4.89 16.47 14.48
CA ASP A 30 5.55 17.28 15.51
C ASP A 30 4.54 18.21 16.22
N ALA A 31 4.79 18.50 17.50
CA ALA A 31 3.89 19.29 18.33
C ALA A 31 3.71 20.74 17.86
N LYS A 32 4.69 21.30 17.13
CA LYS A 32 4.64 22.69 16.67
C LYS A 32 4.13 22.79 15.25
N ASP A 33 4.88 22.22 14.31
CA ASP A 33 4.62 22.30 12.87
C ASP A 33 4.93 20.96 12.21
N PRO A 34 4.10 20.46 11.29
CA PRO A 34 4.32 19.17 10.66
C PRO A 34 5.60 19.17 9.82
N ILE A 35 6.42 18.14 9.97
CA ILE A 35 7.72 18.04 9.28
C ILE A 35 7.59 17.10 8.09
N VAL A 36 7.83 17.60 6.88
CA VAL A 36 7.84 16.77 5.66
C VAL A 36 9.01 15.78 5.72
N SER A 37 8.70 14.49 5.73
CA SER A 37 9.68 13.41 5.63
C SER A 37 10.02 13.10 4.18
N GLU A 38 9.01 12.94 3.33
CA GLU A 38 9.12 12.68 1.89
C GLU A 38 7.92 13.26 1.16
N GLU A 39 8.13 13.77 -0.05
CA GLU A 39 7.09 14.30 -0.93
C GLU A 39 7.39 13.91 -2.38
N ARG A 40 6.38 13.44 -3.12
CA ARG A 40 6.52 13.10 -4.54
C ARG A 40 5.27 13.48 -5.32
N ALA A 41 5.50 13.97 -6.54
CA ALA A 41 4.45 14.17 -7.52
C ALA A 41 3.95 12.82 -8.05
N ARG A 42 2.63 12.68 -8.18
CA ARG A 42 1.94 11.50 -8.75
C ARG A 42 2.42 10.17 -8.17
N TRP A 43 2.64 10.14 -6.85
CA TRP A 43 3.15 8.95 -6.18
C TRP A 43 2.11 7.82 -6.13
N THR A 44 0.84 8.19 -6.08
CA THR A 44 -0.33 7.32 -6.17
C THR A 44 -1.37 7.95 -7.07
N GLU A 45 -2.21 7.14 -7.72
CA GLU A 45 -3.31 7.61 -8.56
C GLU A 45 -4.62 7.79 -7.77
N THR A 46 -4.82 7.04 -6.68
CA THR A 46 -6.08 7.06 -5.91
C THR A 46 -5.87 7.38 -4.44
N TYR A 47 -5.30 6.46 -3.67
CA TYR A 47 -5.01 6.66 -2.25
C TYR A 47 -3.74 5.93 -1.84
N VAL A 48 -3.35 6.05 -0.57
CA VAL A 48 -2.23 5.31 0.01
C VAL A 48 -2.68 4.48 1.21
N ARG A 49 -1.96 3.41 1.49
CA ARG A 49 -2.27 2.52 2.62
C ARG A 49 -1.00 2.14 3.36
N TRP A 50 -0.95 2.45 4.65
CA TRP A 50 0.12 1.98 5.53
C TRP A 50 -0.10 0.52 5.91
N SER A 51 0.99 -0.23 6.04
CA SER A 51 0.94 -1.57 6.62
C SER A 51 0.74 -1.50 8.14
N PRO A 52 0.25 -2.58 8.80
CA PRO A 52 -0.12 -2.56 10.22
C PRO A 52 1.02 -2.19 11.18
N LYS A 53 2.29 -2.40 10.81
CA LYS A 53 3.44 -2.01 11.63
C LYS A 53 4.15 -0.76 11.11
N GLY A 54 3.56 -0.06 10.13
CA GLY A 54 4.16 1.13 9.52
C GLY A 54 5.47 0.86 8.77
N THR A 55 5.81 -0.40 8.48
CA THR A 55 7.05 -0.74 7.75
C THR A 55 6.94 -0.38 6.27
N TYR A 56 5.73 -0.47 5.71
CA TYR A 56 5.45 -0.26 4.30
C TYR A 56 4.36 0.77 4.08
N LEU A 57 4.53 1.56 3.03
CA LEU A 57 3.48 2.36 2.42
C LEU A 57 3.15 1.74 1.07
N ALA A 58 1.87 1.53 0.78
CA ALA A 58 1.40 1.12 -0.53
C ALA A 58 0.83 2.30 -1.32
N THR A 59 1.19 2.39 -2.60
CA THR A 59 0.56 3.29 -3.57
C THR A 59 -0.14 2.51 -4.67
N PHE A 60 -1.20 3.09 -5.22
CA PHE A 60 -2.12 2.46 -6.16
C PHE A 60 -1.96 3.06 -7.55
N HIS A 61 -1.97 2.19 -8.56
CA HIS A 61 -1.77 2.51 -9.95
C HIS A 61 -2.68 1.63 -10.81
N GLN A 62 -3.00 2.07 -12.04
CA GLN A 62 -3.81 1.29 -12.97
C GLN A 62 -3.29 -0.15 -13.17
N ARG A 63 -1.96 -0.33 -13.15
CA ARG A 63 -1.30 -1.64 -13.36
C ARG A 63 -1.15 -2.47 -12.08
N GLY A 64 -1.51 -1.93 -10.91
CA GLY A 64 -1.40 -2.61 -9.62
C GLY A 64 -0.87 -1.71 -8.53
N ILE A 65 -0.10 -2.27 -7.60
CA ILE A 65 0.39 -1.53 -6.43
C ILE A 65 1.92 -1.54 -6.33
N ALA A 66 2.47 -0.52 -5.70
CA ALA A 66 3.87 -0.44 -5.33
C ALA A 66 4.00 -0.31 -3.80
N LEU A 67 4.95 -1.05 -3.22
CA LEU A 67 5.33 -0.92 -1.81
C LEU A 67 6.60 -0.12 -1.67
N TRP A 68 6.61 0.76 -0.67
CA TRP A 68 7.68 1.68 -0.34
C TRP A 68 8.04 1.50 1.13
N GLY A 69 9.31 1.67 1.48
CA GLY A 69 9.74 1.53 2.87
C GLY A 69 11.11 2.12 3.14
N GLY A 70 11.48 2.10 4.42
CA GLY A 70 12.67 2.79 4.92
C GLY A 70 12.48 4.30 5.03
N GLU A 71 13.50 4.98 5.56
CA GLU A 71 13.46 6.42 5.87
C GLU A 71 13.13 7.31 4.67
N LYS A 72 13.66 6.96 3.49
CA LYS A 72 13.46 7.68 2.24
C LYS A 72 12.39 7.06 1.35
N PHE A 73 11.54 6.18 1.90
CA PHE A 73 10.47 5.49 1.18
C PHE A 73 10.94 4.99 -0.20
N LYS A 74 12.00 4.17 -0.20
CA LYS A 74 12.50 3.56 -1.42
C LYS A 74 11.53 2.46 -1.85
N GLN A 75 11.38 2.27 -3.16
CA GLN A 75 10.51 1.22 -3.68
C GLN A 75 11.09 -0.14 -3.29
N ILE A 76 10.28 -0.96 -2.63
CA ILE A 76 10.65 -2.31 -2.15
C ILE A 76 10.14 -3.36 -3.14
N GLN A 77 8.87 -3.29 -3.50
CA GLN A 77 8.22 -4.30 -4.34
C GLN A 77 7.12 -3.69 -5.20
N ARG A 78 6.81 -4.34 -6.32
CA ARG A 78 5.64 -4.04 -7.16
C ARG A 78 4.82 -5.31 -7.35
N PHE A 79 3.49 -5.18 -7.30
CA PHE A 79 2.55 -6.27 -7.55
C PHE A 79 1.64 -5.91 -8.71
N SER A 80 1.72 -6.69 -9.78
CA SER A 80 0.93 -6.46 -10.99
C SER A 80 -0.45 -7.07 -10.81
N HIS A 81 -1.47 -6.23 -10.70
CA HIS A 81 -2.87 -6.61 -10.65
C HIS A 81 -3.68 -5.42 -11.15
N GLN A 82 -4.23 -5.53 -12.34
CA GLN A 82 -4.84 -4.39 -13.02
C GLN A 82 -6.15 -3.97 -12.33
N GLY A 83 -6.35 -2.67 -12.19
CA GLY A 83 -7.57 -2.10 -11.61
C GLY A 83 -7.77 -2.39 -10.13
N VAL A 84 -6.70 -2.69 -9.38
CA VAL A 84 -6.80 -2.88 -7.93
C VAL A 84 -7.46 -1.69 -7.28
N SER A 85 -8.53 -1.96 -6.53
CA SER A 85 -9.26 -0.96 -5.76
C SER A 85 -9.03 -1.09 -4.26
N LEU A 86 -8.69 -2.28 -3.77
CA LEU A 86 -8.52 -2.56 -2.34
C LEU A 86 -7.27 -3.41 -2.09
N ILE A 87 -6.60 -3.14 -0.96
CA ILE A 87 -5.51 -3.97 -0.45
C ILE A 87 -5.59 -4.15 1.06
N ASP A 88 -5.09 -5.29 1.52
CA ASP A 88 -5.04 -5.62 2.93
C ASP A 88 -3.73 -6.32 3.24
N PHE A 89 -3.13 -5.95 4.35
CA PHE A 89 -1.85 -6.48 4.78
C PHE A 89 -2.08 -7.48 5.89
N SER A 90 -1.40 -8.62 5.82
CA SER A 90 -1.35 -9.52 6.98
C SER A 90 -0.79 -8.78 8.20
N PRO A 91 -1.26 -9.06 9.44
CA PRO A 91 -0.79 -8.39 10.66
C PRO A 91 0.73 -8.49 10.86
N CYS A 92 1.33 -9.58 10.36
CA CYS A 92 2.77 -9.81 10.43
C CYS A 92 3.58 -9.22 9.26
N GLU A 93 2.92 -8.55 8.30
CA GLU A 93 3.51 -7.99 7.08
C GLU A 93 4.25 -9.02 6.21
N ARG A 94 3.78 -10.27 6.22
CA ARG A 94 4.33 -11.34 5.37
C ARG A 94 3.64 -11.41 4.01
N TYR A 95 2.35 -11.12 4.00
CA TYR A 95 1.50 -11.14 2.82
C TYR A 95 0.75 -9.83 2.65
N VAL A 96 0.47 -9.50 1.40
CA VAL A 96 -0.51 -8.49 1.00
C VAL A 96 -1.54 -9.16 0.10
N VAL A 97 -2.82 -8.85 0.29
CA VAL A 97 -3.89 -9.21 -0.63
C VAL A 97 -4.22 -7.97 -1.45
N THR A 98 -4.44 -8.17 -2.75
CA THR A 98 -5.00 -7.14 -3.63
C THR A 98 -6.31 -7.62 -4.21
N PHE A 99 -7.28 -6.71 -4.33
CA PHE A 99 -8.58 -6.96 -4.93
C PHE A 99 -8.83 -5.99 -6.08
N SER A 100 -9.32 -6.53 -7.20
CA SER A 100 -9.77 -5.79 -8.36
C SER A 100 -11.22 -6.15 -8.67
N PRO A 101 -12.11 -5.16 -8.87
CA PRO A 101 -13.45 -5.39 -9.38
C PRO A 101 -13.45 -5.63 -10.89
N LEU A 102 -12.32 -5.42 -11.58
CA LEU A 102 -12.23 -5.71 -13.02
C LEU A 102 -12.14 -7.22 -13.22
N MET A 103 -13.07 -7.77 -14.02
CA MET A 103 -12.95 -9.15 -14.53
C MET A 103 -11.94 -9.16 -15.67
N ASP A 104 -10.65 -9.09 -15.32
CA ASP A 104 -9.63 -8.65 -16.28
C ASP A 104 -9.14 -9.73 -17.24
N THR A 105 -9.54 -11.00 -17.11
CA THR A 105 -9.32 -11.99 -18.17
C THR A 105 -10.47 -12.98 -18.28
N LYS A 106 -10.86 -13.32 -19.51
CA LYS A 106 -11.85 -14.38 -19.79
C LYS A 106 -11.33 -15.79 -19.44
N GLU A 107 -10.02 -15.92 -19.22
CA GLU A 107 -9.34 -17.22 -19.06
C GLU A 107 -9.03 -17.56 -17.59
N ASP A 108 -8.82 -16.58 -16.70
CA ASP A 108 -8.65 -16.77 -15.24
C ASP A 108 -8.98 -15.47 -14.47
N PRO A 109 -10.26 -15.08 -14.30
CA PRO A 109 -10.66 -13.85 -13.63
C PRO A 109 -10.37 -13.87 -12.12
N GLN A 110 -9.12 -13.66 -11.76
CA GLN A 110 -8.68 -13.58 -10.37
C GLN A 110 -8.89 -12.19 -9.79
N ALA A 111 -10.09 -11.95 -9.27
CA ALA A 111 -10.45 -10.72 -8.59
C ALA A 111 -9.63 -10.50 -7.30
N ILE A 112 -9.13 -11.56 -6.64
CA ILE A 112 -8.36 -11.48 -5.39
C ILE A 112 -7.03 -12.20 -5.57
N ILE A 113 -5.91 -11.55 -5.24
CA ILE A 113 -4.58 -12.17 -5.32
C ILE A 113 -3.83 -11.98 -4.01
N ILE A 114 -3.26 -13.09 -3.48
CA ILE A 114 -2.38 -13.08 -2.31
C ILE A 114 -0.93 -13.10 -2.77
N TRP A 115 -0.15 -12.15 -2.28
CA TRP A 115 1.27 -11.98 -2.60
C TRP A 115 2.13 -12.15 -1.36
N ASP A 116 3.31 -12.74 -1.55
CA ASP A 116 4.38 -12.70 -0.55
C ASP A 116 5.15 -11.40 -0.67
N ILE A 117 5.23 -10.64 0.42
CA ILE A 117 5.82 -9.30 0.42
C ILE A 117 7.33 -9.36 0.18
N LEU A 118 8.00 -10.36 0.77
CA LEU A 118 9.45 -10.48 0.72
C LEU A 118 9.92 -10.94 -0.67
N THR A 119 9.24 -11.93 -1.24
CA THR A 119 9.67 -12.51 -2.53
C THR A 119 9.01 -11.86 -3.74
N GLY A 120 7.95 -11.07 -3.54
CA GLY A 120 7.15 -10.51 -4.63
C GLY A 120 6.25 -11.53 -5.33
N GLN A 121 6.30 -12.81 -4.93
CA GLN A 121 5.64 -13.89 -5.66
C GLN A 121 4.15 -13.95 -5.34
N LYS A 122 3.35 -14.18 -6.39
CA LYS A 122 1.95 -14.61 -6.27
C LYS A 122 1.90 -15.96 -5.57
N LYS A 123 1.13 -16.05 -4.48
CA LYS A 123 0.91 -17.30 -3.74
C LYS A 123 -0.40 -17.97 -4.14
N ARG A 124 -1.49 -17.20 -4.24
CA ARG A 124 -2.83 -17.70 -4.57
C ARG A 124 -3.62 -16.62 -5.31
N GLY A 125 -4.56 -17.04 -6.14
CA GLY A 125 -5.54 -16.17 -6.79
C GLY A 125 -6.93 -16.77 -6.66
N PHE A 126 -7.95 -15.93 -6.49
CA PHE A 126 -9.33 -16.34 -6.28
C PHE A 126 -10.27 -15.51 -7.15
N HIS A 127 -11.34 -16.16 -7.60
CA HIS A 127 -12.47 -15.55 -8.28
C HIS A 127 -13.41 -14.92 -7.26
N CYS A 128 -14.16 -13.89 -7.65
CA CYS A 128 -15.19 -13.26 -6.81
C CYS A 128 -16.51 -13.24 -7.59
N GLU A 129 -17.44 -14.13 -7.26
CA GLU A 129 -18.74 -14.26 -7.93
C GLU A 129 -19.83 -13.33 -7.34
N SER A 130 -19.67 -12.87 -6.10
CA SER A 130 -20.53 -11.83 -5.48
C SER A 130 -19.79 -11.17 -4.31
N SER A 131 -20.15 -9.92 -4.02
CA SER A 131 -19.49 -8.97 -3.09
C SER A 131 -18.49 -9.59 -2.10
N ALA A 132 -17.19 -9.44 -2.39
CA ALA A 132 -16.15 -9.79 -1.43
C ALA A 132 -16.33 -8.98 -0.14
N HIS A 133 -16.39 -9.66 1.01
CA HIS A 133 -16.33 -9.00 2.31
C HIS A 133 -14.88 -8.61 2.63
N TRP A 134 -14.69 -7.36 3.01
CA TRP A 134 -13.40 -6.76 3.35
C TRP A 134 -13.44 -6.24 4.80
N PRO A 135 -12.38 -6.37 5.62
CA PRO A 135 -11.03 -6.88 5.33
C PRO A 135 -10.97 -8.41 5.19
N ILE A 136 -9.93 -8.91 4.53
CA ILE A 136 -9.76 -10.34 4.25
C ILE A 136 -8.84 -11.04 5.26
N PHE A 137 -7.99 -10.27 5.96
CA PHE A 137 -7.23 -10.77 7.10
C PHE A 137 -7.95 -10.46 8.41
N LYS A 138 -7.78 -11.37 9.39
CA LYS A 138 -8.23 -11.23 10.78
C LYS A 138 -7.09 -10.69 11.64
#